data_AF-A0A1R1LP25-F1
#
_entry.id   AF-A0A1R1LP25-F1
#
_cell.length_a   1.000
_cell.length_b   1.000
_cell.length_c   1.000
_cell.angle_alpha   90.00
_cell.angle_beta   90.00
_cell.angle_gamma   90.00
#
_symmetry.space_group_name_H-M   'P 1'
#
loop_
_entity.id
_entity.type
_entity.pdbx_description
1 polymer ?
#
loop_
_entity_poly.entity_id
_entity_poly.type
_entity_poly.pdbx_seq_one_letter_code
_entity_poly.pdbx_strand_id
1 'polypeptide(L)'
;MSDQPVATFPDSSHGTNREASEPETSTYLCPEDRFPELGGLSLVTVQALHSRVCRQIDREYLYELDGPSLDTLDCQQELCEELDRRERSRSAGTTR
;
A
#
# COMPACT_ATOMS: atom_id res chain seq x y z
N MET A 1 -40.75 27.88 -40.54
CA MET A 1 -39.73 26.81 -40.38
C MET A 1 -39.16 26.97 -38.98
N SER A 2 -39.13 25.88 -38.23
CA SER A 2 -39.18 25.85 -36.77
C SER A 2 -37.90 26.31 -36.07
N ASP A 3 -38.05 27.18 -35.06
CA ASP A 3 -37.09 27.41 -33.99
C ASP A 3 -37.02 26.17 -33.08
N GLN A 4 -35.84 25.56 -32.96
CA GLN A 4 -35.56 24.53 -31.96
C GLN A 4 -34.94 25.18 -30.72
N PRO A 5 -35.39 24.87 -29.49
CA PRO A 5 -34.68 25.31 -28.29
C PRO A 5 -33.43 24.45 -28.09
N VAL A 6 -32.26 25.10 -28.03
CA VAL A 6 -31.00 24.49 -27.63
C VAL A 6 -31.15 23.95 -26.20
N ALA A 7 -30.90 22.66 -26.02
CA ALA A 7 -30.88 22.05 -24.70
C ALA A 7 -29.72 22.65 -23.90
N THR A 8 -30.05 23.38 -22.84
CA THR A 8 -29.13 23.76 -21.79
C THR A 8 -28.58 22.49 -21.15
N PHE A 9 -27.34 22.12 -21.49
CA PHE A 9 -26.59 21.13 -20.73
C PHE A 9 -26.31 21.73 -19.35
N PRO A 10 -26.71 21.09 -18.25
CA PRO A 10 -26.33 21.56 -16.94
C PRO A 10 -24.81 21.48 -16.83
N ASP A 11 -24.21 22.63 -16.56
CA ASP A 11 -22.80 22.81 -16.21
C ASP A 11 -22.42 21.72 -15.20
N SER A 12 -21.56 20.80 -15.66
CA SER A 12 -20.93 19.81 -14.80
C SER A 12 -20.03 20.56 -13.86
N SER A 13 -20.66 21.02 -12.78
CA SER A 13 -20.02 21.41 -11.54
C SER A 13 -19.02 20.32 -11.21
N HIS A 14 -17.76 20.55 -11.58
CA HIS A 14 -16.61 19.85 -11.05
C HIS A 14 -16.56 20.22 -9.58
N GLY A 15 -17.45 19.59 -8.82
CA GLY A 15 -17.33 19.45 -7.39
C GLY A 15 -15.98 18.80 -7.18
N THR A 16 -15.09 19.58 -6.60
CA THR A 16 -13.80 19.16 -6.07
C THR A 16 -14.04 18.18 -4.93
N ASN A 17 -14.54 16.99 -5.25
CA ASN A 17 -14.38 15.84 -4.39
C ASN A 17 -13.03 15.24 -4.75
N ARG A 18 -12.00 15.89 -4.18
CA ARG A 18 -10.78 15.21 -3.77
C ARG A 18 -11.18 14.23 -2.68
N GLU A 19 -11.94 13.21 -3.07
CA GLU A 19 -12.32 12.09 -2.22
C GLU A 19 -11.01 11.49 -1.76
N ALA A 20 -10.87 11.49 -0.45
CA ALA A 20 -9.75 10.92 0.25
C ALA A 20 -9.40 9.57 -0.36
N SER A 21 -8.12 9.37 -0.57
CA SER A 21 -7.50 8.11 -0.95
C SER A 21 -8.26 6.93 -0.35
N GLU A 22 -8.90 6.11 -1.19
CA GLU A 22 -9.27 4.76 -0.81
C GLU A 22 -8.15 3.80 -1.25
N PRO A 23 -7.13 3.50 -0.41
CA PRO A 23 -6.25 2.37 -0.67
C PRO A 23 -6.72 1.15 0.14
N GLU A 24 -8.02 0.84 0.17
CA GLU A 24 -8.50 -0.35 0.92
C GLU A 24 -8.51 -1.63 0.06
N THR A 25 -8.32 -1.54 -1.26
CA THR A 25 -8.37 -2.70 -2.17
C THR A 25 -7.05 -3.02 -2.87
N SER A 26 -6.04 -2.14 -2.78
CA SER A 26 -4.75 -2.40 -3.41
C SER A 26 -3.97 -3.45 -2.61
N THR A 27 -3.48 -4.45 -3.32
CA THR A 27 -2.56 -5.45 -2.79
C THR A 27 -1.09 -5.07 -2.99
N TYR A 28 -0.83 -3.88 -3.55
CA TYR A 28 0.48 -3.27 -3.74
C TYR A 28 0.63 -2.09 -2.79
N LEU A 29 1.87 -1.64 -2.56
CA LEU A 29 2.12 -0.40 -1.82
C LEU A 29 1.74 0.79 -2.69
N CYS A 30 1.06 1.78 -2.10
CA CYS A 30 0.94 3.09 -2.73
C CYS A 30 2.25 3.85 -2.50
N PRO A 31 2.86 4.48 -3.51
CA PRO A 31 4.08 5.28 -3.33
C PRO A 31 3.92 6.42 -2.31
N GLU A 32 2.70 6.90 -2.12
CA GLU A 32 2.35 7.98 -1.20
C GLU A 32 2.03 7.49 0.23
N ASP A 33 1.91 6.16 0.42
CA ASP A 33 1.64 5.59 1.73
C ASP A 33 2.92 5.59 2.57
N ARG A 34 2.87 6.30 3.70
CA ARG A 34 3.95 6.29 4.67
C ARG A 34 4.09 4.88 5.26
N PHE A 35 5.30 4.34 5.26
CA PHE A 35 5.58 3.06 5.90
C PHE A 35 5.29 3.12 7.42
N PRO A 36 4.49 2.18 7.96
CA PRO A 36 4.02 2.26 9.35
C PRO A 36 5.06 1.77 10.36
N GLU A 37 4.98 2.26 11.60
CA GLU A 37 5.79 1.74 12.70
C GLU A 37 5.35 0.32 13.09
N LEU A 38 6.28 -0.65 13.00
CA LEU A 38 5.95 -2.07 13.09
C LEU A 38 5.68 -2.56 14.52
N GLY A 39 6.27 -1.92 15.53
CA GLY A 39 6.23 -2.38 16.93
C GLY A 39 4.82 -2.41 17.55
N GLY A 40 3.90 -1.58 17.06
CA GLY A 40 2.50 -1.55 17.51
C GLY A 40 1.55 -2.46 16.74
N LEU A 41 2.01 -3.08 15.66
CA LEU A 41 1.15 -3.82 14.74
C LEU A 41 0.97 -5.28 15.17
N SER A 42 -0.23 -5.82 14.95
CA SER A 42 -0.49 -7.26 15.12
C SER A 42 0.40 -8.10 14.18
N LEU A 43 0.68 -9.37 14.51
CA LEU A 43 1.44 -10.25 13.61
C LEU A 43 0.79 -10.34 12.23
N VAL A 44 -0.54 -10.50 12.19
CA VAL A 44 -1.28 -10.63 10.94
C VAL A 44 -1.11 -9.39 10.06
N THR A 45 -1.12 -8.21 10.68
CA THR A 45 -0.89 -6.94 9.96
C THR A 45 0.53 -6.87 9.40
N VAL A 46 1.55 -7.25 10.18
CA VAL A 46 2.95 -7.28 9.72
C VAL A 46 3.14 -8.29 8.57
N GLN A 47 2.51 -9.46 8.66
CA GLN A 47 2.53 -10.46 7.59
C GLN A 47 1.84 -9.97 6.31
N ALA A 48 0.71 -9.29 6.45
CA ALA A 48 0.01 -8.69 5.30
C ALA A 48 0.85 -7.59 4.63
N LEU A 49 1.50 -6.73 5.43
CA LEU A 49 2.44 -5.72 4.91
C LEU A 49 3.60 -6.37 4.17
N HIS A 50 4.20 -7.41 4.74
CA HIS A 50 5.26 -8.18 4.09
C HIS A 50 4.81 -8.75 2.75
N SER A 51 3.62 -9.35 2.66
CA SER A 51 3.07 -9.84 1.39
C SER A 51 2.88 -8.73 0.35
N ARG A 52 2.44 -7.53 0.77
CA ARG A 52 2.29 -6.38 -0.14
C ARG A 52 3.63 -5.88 -0.66
N VAL A 53 4.64 -5.80 0.22
CA VAL A 53 6.00 -5.40 -0.14
C VAL A 53 6.63 -6.40 -1.10
N CYS A 54 6.52 -7.72 -0.84
CA CYS A 54 7.01 -8.73 -1.77
C CYS A 54 6.35 -8.61 -3.16
N ARG A 55 5.03 -8.40 -3.20
CA ARG A 55 4.34 -8.17 -4.48
C ARG A 55 4.79 -6.91 -5.19
N GLN A 56 5.10 -5.85 -4.44
CA GLN A 56 5.63 -4.62 -5.00
C GLN A 56 7.02 -4.85 -5.59
N ILE A 57 7.90 -5.57 -4.88
CA ILE A 57 9.22 -5.97 -5.36
C ILE A 57 9.12 -6.82 -6.63
N ASP A 58 8.23 -7.82 -6.65
CA ASP A 58 8.00 -8.66 -7.84
C ASP A 58 7.57 -7.81 -9.03
N ARG A 59 6.69 -6.83 -8.82
CA ARG A 59 6.27 -5.89 -9.86
C ARG A 59 7.44 -5.02 -10.33
N GLU A 60 8.23 -4.48 -9.42
CA GLU A 60 9.35 -3.60 -9.77
C GLU A 60 10.43 -4.36 -10.56
N TYR A 61 10.74 -5.60 -10.19
CA TYR A 61 11.62 -6.45 -11.00
C TYR A 61 11.09 -6.75 -12.40
N LEU A 62 9.78 -6.88 -12.57
CA LEU A 62 9.16 -7.23 -13.85
C LEU A 62 8.98 -6.03 -14.78
N TYR A 63 8.78 -4.84 -14.24
CA TYR A 63 8.30 -3.69 -15.02
C TYR A 63 9.20 -2.46 -14.94
N GLU A 64 10.08 -2.34 -13.95
CA GLU A 64 11.01 -1.21 -13.84
C GLU A 64 12.39 -1.59 -14.39
N LEU A 65 12.98 -0.70 -15.19
CA LEU A 65 14.28 -0.95 -15.82
C LEU A 65 15.42 -1.08 -14.79
N ASP A 66 15.31 -0.33 -13.70
CA ASP A 66 16.34 -0.26 -12.65
C ASP A 66 16.10 -1.28 -11.52
N GLY A 67 15.02 -2.06 -11.61
CA GLY A 67 14.59 -2.99 -10.57
C GLY A 67 13.92 -2.29 -9.39
N PRO A 68 13.88 -2.94 -8.20
CA PRO A 68 13.21 -2.41 -7.04
C PRO A 68 13.84 -1.11 -6.52
N SER A 69 12.97 -0.20 -6.11
CA SER A 69 13.34 1.01 -5.39
C SER A 69 14.03 0.67 -4.06
N LEU A 70 15.04 1.46 -3.68
CA LEU A 70 15.74 1.30 -2.41
C LEU A 70 14.77 1.36 -1.22
N ASP A 71 13.81 2.28 -1.25
CA ASP A 71 12.79 2.42 -0.21
C ASP A 71 11.97 1.14 -0.03
N THR A 72 11.61 0.45 -1.12
CA THR A 72 10.86 -0.81 -1.05
C THR A 72 11.71 -1.95 -0.48
N LEU A 73 13.01 -1.97 -0.80
CA LEU A 73 13.95 -2.93 -0.23
C LEU A 73 14.18 -2.68 1.27
N ASP A 74 14.32 -1.42 1.69
CA ASP A 74 14.45 -1.04 3.10
C ASP A 74 13.20 -1.46 3.89
N CYS A 75 12.00 -1.20 3.36
CA CYS A 75 10.75 -1.66 3.94
C CYS A 75 10.69 -3.18 4.11
N GLN A 76 11.18 -3.93 3.11
CA GLN A 76 11.23 -5.39 3.16
C GLN A 76 12.17 -5.88 4.26
N GLN A 77 13.35 -5.27 4.37
CA GLN A 77 14.32 -5.59 5.40
C GLN A 77 13.75 -5.35 6.81
N GLU A 78 13.13 -4.19 7.04
CA GLU A 78 12.51 -3.87 8.33
C GLU A 78 11.44 -4.89 8.74
N LEU A 79 10.61 -5.35 7.78
CA LEU A 79 9.59 -6.37 8.04
C LEU A 79 10.18 -7.73 8.36
N CYS A 80 11.24 -8.16 7.66
CA CYS A 80 11.94 -9.40 7.97
C CYS A 80 12.53 -9.35 9.38
N GLU A 81 13.20 -8.26 9.74
CA GLU A 81 13.78 -8.09 11.07
C GLU A 81 12.72 -8.12 12.19
N GLU A 82 11.57 -7.49 11.97
CA GLU A 82 10.44 -7.53 12.90
C GLU A 82 9.87 -8.94 13.05
N LEU A 83 9.64 -9.65 11.95
CA LEU A 83 9.14 -11.02 11.96
C LEU A 83 10.10 -11.97 12.70
N ASP A 84 11.40 -11.86 12.43
CA ASP A 84 12.43 -12.64 13.12
C ASP A 84 12.51 -12.31 14.61
N ARG A 85 12.31 -11.05 14.99
CA ARG A 85 12.25 -10.63 16.40
C ARG A 85 11.06 -11.25 17.12
N ARG A 86 9.89 -11.32 16.45
CA ARG A 86 8.69 -11.95 16.99
C ARG A 86 8.85 -13.46 17.13
N GLU A 87 9.48 -14.12 16.17
CA GLU A 87 9.75 -15.56 16.23
C GLU A 87 10.71 -15.92 17.37
N ARG A 88 11.80 -15.14 17.53
CA ARG A 88 12.72 -15.27 18.67
C ARG A 88 12.01 -15.04 20.01
N SER A 89 11.07 -14.10 20.07
CA SER A 89 10.32 -13.81 21.30
C SER A 89 9.36 -14.94 21.67
N ARG A 90 8.75 -15.62 20.68
CA ARG A 90 7.90 -16.80 20.91
C ARG A 90 8.71 -17.99 21.41
N SER A 91 9.83 -18.28 20.75
CA SER A 91 10.70 -19.39 21.11
C SER A 91 11.33 -19.20 22.49
N ALA A 92 11.68 -17.97 22.88
CA ALA A 92 12.16 -17.65 24.23
C ALA A 92 11.09 -17.83 25.34
N GLY A 93 9.80 -17.70 25.01
CA GLY A 93 8.69 -17.82 25.96
C GLY A 93 8.30 -19.27 26.32
N THR A 94 8.85 -20.28 25.65
CA THR A 94 8.46 -21.70 25.80
C THR A 94 9.25 -22.47 26.87
N THR A 95 9.97 -21.78 27.75
CA THR A 95 10.62 -22.41 28.91
C THR A 95 9.76 -22.18 30.16
N ARG A 96 8.78 -23.05 30.41
CA ARG A 96 8.12 -23.15 31.71
C ARG A 96 7.63 -24.57 31.99
#